data_AF-A0A841GKZ9-F1
#
_entry.id   AF-A0A841GKZ9-F1
#
_cell.length_a   1.000
_cell.length_b   1.000
_cell.length_c   1.000
_cell.angle_alpha   90.00
_cell.angle_beta   90.00
_cell.angle_gamma   90.00
#
_symmetry.space_group_name_H-M   'P 1'
#
loop_
_entity.id
_entity.type
_entity.pdbx_description
1 polymer ?
#
loop_
_entity_poly.entity_id
_entity_poly.type
_entity_poly.pdbx_seq_one_letter_code
_entity_poly.pdbx_strand_id
1 'polypeptide(L)'
;MLMGFILLGLGILILFSVFFSFSYSFIFLIGFLIIGFGIYKLIRSFPKGIAAIIVGSIIVASAFGKIHFDVLEFIVILISSGLIEVGLDLIVKKRG
;
A
#
# COMPACT_ATOMS: atom_id res chain seq x y z
N MET A 1 -5.57 11.69 14.02
CA MET A 1 -5.32 10.58 14.97
C MET A 1 -5.98 9.28 14.52
N LEU A 2 -7.32 9.22 14.39
CA LEU A 2 -8.05 8.01 13.95
C LEU A 2 -7.48 7.35 12.67
N MET A 3 -7.23 8.15 11.63
CA MET A 3 -6.71 7.65 10.35
C MET A 3 -5.30 7.06 10.44
N GLY A 4 -4.48 7.53 11.39
CA GLY A 4 -3.16 6.97 11.68
C GLY A 4 -3.25 5.59 12.31
N PHE A 5 -4.20 5.39 13.23
CA PHE A 5 -4.47 4.07 13.82
C PHE A 5 -5.00 3.07 12.78
N ILE A 6 -5.84 3.51 11.85
CA ILE A 6 -6.33 2.65 10.76
C ILE A 6 -5.18 2.19 9.85
N LEU A 7 -4.28 3.11 9.49
CA LEU A 7 -3.08 2.81 8.70
C LEU A 7 -2.13 1.85 9.42
N LEU A 8 -1.91 2.07 10.72
CA LEU A 8 -1.05 1.23 11.53
C LEU A 8 -1.65 -0.17 11.71
N GLY A 9 -2.96 -0.27 11.91
CA GLY A 9 -3.69 -1.53 11.93
C GLY A 9 -3.63 -2.28 10.59
N LEU A 10 -3.81 -1.59 9.47
CA LEU A 10 -3.65 -2.16 8.13
C LEU A 10 -2.21 -2.64 7.88
N GLY A 11 -1.20 -1.86 8.26
CA GLY A 11 0.20 -2.24 8.15
C GLY A 11 0.55 -3.50 8.95
N ILE A 12 0.05 -3.59 10.18
CA ILE A 12 0.20 -4.78 11.03
C ILE A 12 -0.52 -5.99 10.42
N LEU A 13 -1.73 -5.81 9.90
CA LEU A 13 -2.49 -6.87 9.22
C LEU A 13 -1.76 -7.39 7.98
N ILE A 14 -1.15 -6.51 7.18
CA ILE A 14 -0.32 -6.90 6.03
C ILE A 14 0.89 -7.73 6.51
N LEU A 15 1.60 -7.26 7.53
CA LEU A 15 2.74 -7.99 8.11
C LEU A 15 2.32 -9.38 8.58
N PHE A 16 1.26 -9.49 9.38
CA PHE A 16 0.71 -10.78 9.81
C PHE A 16 0.27 -11.64 8.63
N SER A 17 -0.32 -11.05 7.60
CA SER A 17 -0.75 -11.76 6.39
C SER A 17 0.41 -12.43 5.66
N VAL A 18 1.58 -11.76 5.61
CA VAL A 18 2.80 -12.29 4.99
C VAL A 18 3.39 -13.41 5.84
N PHE A 19 3.48 -13.25 7.16
CA PHE A 19 4.09 -14.24 8.05
C PHE A 19 3.25 -15.51 8.26
N PHE A 20 1.93 -15.39 8.23
CA PHE A 20 1.04 -16.51 8.56
C PHE A 20 0.46 -17.24 7.34
N SER A 21 0.86 -16.89 6.11
CA SER A 21 0.35 -17.51 4.88
C SER A 21 -1.19 -17.61 4.87
N PHE A 22 -1.83 -16.47 5.17
CA PHE A 22 -3.30 -16.41 5.18
C PHE A 22 -3.86 -16.73 3.78
N SER A 23 -5.05 -17.35 3.71
CA SER A 23 -5.70 -17.67 2.43
C SER A 23 -5.79 -16.45 1.51
N TYR A 24 -5.60 -16.67 0.20
CA TYR A 24 -5.63 -15.65 -0.86
C TYR A 24 -6.78 -14.64 -0.73
N SER A 25 -7.96 -15.07 -0.26
CA SER A 25 -9.14 -14.23 -0.03
C SER A 25 -8.93 -13.11 1.01
N PHE A 26 -8.14 -13.34 2.05
CA PHE A 26 -7.88 -12.34 3.09
C PHE A 26 -6.85 -11.29 2.64
N ILE A 27 -5.79 -11.73 1.96
CA ILE A 27 -4.78 -10.87 1.33
C ILE A 27 -5.44 -9.94 0.31
N PHE A 28 -6.36 -10.49 -0.50
CA PHE A 28 -7.12 -9.72 -1.48
C PHE A 28 -7.94 -8.59 -0.83
N LEU A 29 -8.67 -8.90 0.26
CA LEU A 29 -9.48 -7.93 0.98
C LEU A 29 -8.62 -6.79 1.55
N ILE A 30 -7.47 -7.13 2.13
CA ILE A 30 -6.49 -6.16 2.62
C ILE A 30 -5.99 -5.27 1.48
N GLY A 31 -5.58 -5.86 0.35
CA GLY A 31 -5.14 -5.12 -0.83
C GLY A 31 -6.19 -4.11 -1.31
N PHE A 32 -7.45 -4.53 -1.39
CA PHE A 32 -8.55 -3.66 -1.82
C PHE A 32 -8.81 -2.49 -0.87
N LEU A 33 -8.75 -2.74 0.45
CA LEU A 33 -8.86 -1.68 1.46
C LEU A 33 -7.73 -0.65 1.34
N ILE A 34 -6.51 -1.10 1.08
CA ILE A 34 -5.35 -0.22 0.90
C ILE A 34 -5.52 0.64 -0.36
N ILE A 35 -6.01 0.06 -1.47
CA ILE A 35 -6.31 0.83 -2.69
C ILE A 35 -7.38 1.88 -2.41
N GLY A 36 -8.49 1.49 -1.79
CA GLY A 36 -9.58 2.41 -1.46
C GLY A 36 -9.11 3.56 -0.55
N PHE A 37 -8.26 3.26 0.43
CA PHE A 37 -7.61 4.27 1.27
C PHE A 37 -6.69 5.18 0.46
N GLY A 38 -5.87 4.61 -0.43
CA GLY A 38 -4.98 5.35 -1.31
C GLY A 38 -5.74 6.34 -2.20
N ILE A 39 -6.85 5.91 -2.82
CA ILE A 39 -7.73 6.75 -3.64
C ILE A 39 -8.32 7.89 -2.80
N TYR A 40 -8.86 7.59 -1.62
CA TYR A 40 -9.42 8.60 -0.73
C TYR A 40 -8.37 9.68 -0.37
N LYS A 41 -7.15 9.26 -0.04
CA LYS A 41 -6.05 10.15 0.33
C LYS A 41 -5.59 10.98 -0.88
N LEU A 42 -5.58 10.38 -2.07
CA LEU A 42 -5.21 11.04 -3.32
C LEU A 42 -6.16 12.19 -3.65
N ILE A 43 -7.46 11.98 -3.51
CA ILE A 43 -8.51 12.99 -3.74
C ILE A 43 -8.36 14.16 -2.76
N ARG A 44 -8.02 13.88 -1.49
CA ARG A 44 -7.91 14.91 -0.45
C ARG A 44 -6.59 15.65 -0.43
N SER A 45 -5.50 15.04 -0.89
CA SER A 45 -4.14 15.49 -0.57
C SER A 45 -3.10 15.05 -1.60
N PHE A 46 -3.38 15.22 -2.90
CA PHE A 46 -2.44 14.83 -3.95
C PHE A 46 -1.03 15.40 -3.69
N PRO A 47 0.04 14.59 -3.81
CA PRO A 47 0.11 13.21 -4.29
C PRO A 47 0.07 12.13 -3.20
N LYS A 48 -0.35 12.47 -1.97
CA LYS A 48 -0.39 11.51 -0.86
C LYS A 48 -1.43 10.43 -1.13
N GLY A 49 -1.03 9.16 -1.03
CA GLY A 49 -1.88 8.01 -1.33
C GLY A 49 -1.42 7.19 -2.53
N ILE A 50 -0.52 7.73 -3.36
CA ILE A 50 0.08 6.99 -4.48
C ILE A 50 0.81 5.74 -3.99
N ALA A 51 1.57 5.82 -2.89
CA ALA A 51 2.25 4.65 -2.34
C ALA A 51 1.25 3.56 -1.94
N ALA A 52 0.14 3.95 -1.30
CA ALA A 52 -0.92 3.02 -0.92
C ALA A 52 -1.58 2.38 -2.15
N ILE A 53 -1.86 3.13 -3.21
CA ILE A 53 -2.42 2.57 -4.45
C ILE A 53 -1.45 1.55 -5.07
N ILE A 54 -0.16 1.87 -5.15
CA ILE A 54 0.87 0.98 -5.69
C ILE A 54 0.94 -0.31 -4.88
N VAL A 55 1.11 -0.20 -3.56
CA VAL A 55 1.22 -1.35 -2.66
C VAL A 55 -0.04 -2.20 -2.69
N GLY A 56 -1.22 -1.58 -2.59
CA GLY A 56 -2.49 -2.29 -2.62
C GLY A 56 -2.71 -3.01 -3.95
N SER A 57 -2.35 -2.40 -5.08
CA SER A 57 -2.47 -3.01 -6.42
C SER A 57 -1.55 -4.23 -6.56
N ILE A 58 -0.33 -4.14 -6.03
CA ILE A 58 0.63 -5.24 -6.05
C ILE A 58 0.12 -6.40 -5.19
N ILE A 59 -0.37 -6.12 -3.97
CA ILE A 59 -0.97 -7.13 -3.08
C ILE A 59 -2.15 -7.84 -3.78
N VAL A 60 -3.03 -7.08 -4.43
CA VAL A 60 -4.15 -7.65 -5.19
C VAL A 60 -3.65 -8.53 -6.35
N ALA A 61 -2.66 -8.07 -7.11
CA ALA A 61 -2.10 -8.82 -8.22
C ALA A 61 -1.44 -10.14 -7.78
N SER A 62 -0.82 -10.16 -6.59
CA SER A 62 -0.29 -11.38 -6.00
C SER A 62 -1.36 -12.31 -5.44
N ALA A 63 -2.43 -11.76 -4.87
CA ALA A 63 -3.58 -12.56 -4.45
C ALA A 63 -4.24 -13.31 -5.63
N PHE A 64 -4.20 -12.75 -6.84
CA PHE A 64 -4.63 -13.42 -8.08
C PHE A 64 -3.62 -14.42 -8.65
N GLY A 65 -2.47 -14.61 -7.98
CA GLY A 65 -1.40 -15.48 -8.45
C GLY A 65 -0.64 -14.97 -9.67
N LYS A 66 -0.90 -13.73 -10.13
CA LYS A 66 -0.21 -13.16 -11.31
C LYS A 66 1.24 -12.77 -11.01
N ILE A 67 1.53 -12.47 -9.75
CA ILE A 67 2.85 -12.05 -9.31
C ILE A 67 3.15 -12.78 -8.00
N HIS A 68 4.26 -13.50 -7.95
CA HIS A 68 4.76 -14.08 -6.71
C HIS A 68 5.94 -13.25 -6.29
N PHE A 69 5.96 -12.86 -5.02
CA PHE A 69 7.09 -12.16 -4.45
C PHE A 69 7.37 -12.67 -3.05
N ASP A 70 8.65 -12.73 -2.74
CA ASP A 70 9.13 -13.14 -1.43
C ASP A 70 9.09 -11.96 -0.44
N VAL A 71 9.29 -12.24 0.85
CA VAL A 71 9.18 -11.21 1.90
C VAL A 71 10.10 -10.01 1.64
N LEU A 72 11.33 -10.27 1.16
CA LEU A 72 12.30 -9.23 0.85
C LEU A 72 11.85 -8.36 -0.33
N GLU A 73 11.28 -8.96 -1.36
CA GLU A 73 10.77 -8.24 -2.54
C GLU A 73 9.59 -7.36 -2.15
N PHE A 74 8.73 -7.84 -1.25
CA PHE A 74 7.64 -7.04 -0.69
C PHE A 74 8.15 -5.83 0.12
N ILE A 75 9.19 -6.00 0.94
CA ILE A 75 9.83 -4.89 1.66
C ILE A 75 10.41 -3.86 0.69
N VAL A 76 11.08 -4.31 -0.38
CA VAL A 76 11.60 -3.43 -1.42
C VAL A 76 10.45 -2.64 -2.07
N ILE A 77 9.34 -3.30 -2.42
CA ILE A 77 8.14 -2.64 -2.97
C ILE A 77 7.60 -1.56 -2.02
N LEU A 78 7.50 -1.86 -0.71
CA LEU A 78 7.05 -0.89 0.29
C LEU A 78 7.96 0.35 0.32
N ILE A 79 9.27 0.15 0.37
CA ILE A 79 10.24 1.25 0.40
C ILE A 79 10.17 2.05 -0.91
N SER A 80 10.19 1.38 -2.07
CA SER A 80 10.12 2.02 -3.38
C SER A 80 8.85 2.85 -3.55
N SER A 81 7.68 2.30 -3.17
CA SER A 81 6.41 3.01 -3.25
C SER A 81 6.38 4.26 -2.37
N GLY A 82 6.94 4.18 -1.16
CA GLY A 82 7.09 5.31 -0.26
C GLY A 82 8.01 6.39 -0.83
N LEU A 83 9.16 6.01 -1.40
CA LEU A 83 10.08 6.93 -2.06
C LEU A 83 9.44 7.64 -3.25
N ILE A 84 8.62 6.93 -4.04
CA ILE A 84 7.85 7.51 -5.14
C ILE A 84 6.86 8.57 -4.62
N GLU A 85 6.07 8.26 -3.60
CA GLU A 85 5.12 9.23 -3.01
C GLU A 85 5.85 10.47 -2.47
N VAL A 86 6.97 10.29 -1.76
CA VAL A 86 7.78 11.40 -1.24
C VAL A 86 8.38 12.23 -2.37
N GLY A 87 8.95 11.59 -3.41
CA GLY A 87 9.51 12.28 -4.57
C GLY A 87 8.46 13.10 -5.31
N LEU A 88 7.27 12.54 -5.53
CA LEU A 88 6.13 13.26 -6.10
C LEU A 88 5.69 14.43 -5.21
N ASP A 89 5.60 14.24 -3.89
CA ASP A 89 5.21 15.30 -2.95
C ASP A 89 6.18 16.50 -3.02
N LEU A 90 7.48 16.24 -3.15
CA LEU A 90 8.50 17.28 -3.33
C LEU A 90 8.36 18.03 -4.67
N ILE A 91 8.04 17.33 -5.76
CA ILE A 91 7.85 17.95 -7.08
C ILE A 91 6.58 18.82 -7.08
N VAL A 92 5.48 18.30 -6.55
CA VAL A 92 4.18 18.99 -6.52
C VAL A 92 4.26 20.22 -5.62
N LYS A 93 4.88 20.12 -4.44
CA LYS A 93 5.07 21.27 -3.53
C LYS A 93 6.00 22.34 -4.07
N LYS A 94 6.96 22.01 -4.94
CA LYS A 94 7.82 23.01 -5.60
C LYS A 94 7.11 23.75 -6.73
N ARG A 95 5.96 23.26 -7.21
CA ARG A 95 5.20 23.84 -8.33
C ARG A 95 3.96 24.64 -7.91
N GLY A 96 3.53 24.56 -6.65
CA GLY A 96 2.45 25.37 -6.08
C GLY A 96 3.01 26.47 -5.19
#